data_AF-A0A660UR09-F1
#
_entry.id   AF-A0A660UR09-F1
#
_cell.length_a   1.000
_cell.length_b   1.000
_cell.length_c   1.000
_cell.angle_alpha   90.00
_cell.angle_beta   90.00
_cell.angle_gamma   90.00
#
_symmetry.space_group_name_H-M   'P 1'
#
loop_
_entity.id
_entity.type
_entity.pdbx_description
1 polymer ?
#
loop_
_entity_poly.entity_id
_entity_poly.type
_entity_poly.pdbx_seq_one_letter_code
_entity_poly.pdbx_strand_id
1 'polypeptide(L)'
;NRLAGKIKYVGFDSSEMLVRGLKDGHIHGLVLQDPINMGYLGVKTVVAHLRGEQVPEVIDTGSEVVTLENMNDPKMKNLLEPDYRKWLGEN
;
A
#
# COMPACT_ATOMS: atom_id res chain seq x y z
N ASN A 1 1.16 -28.23 -16.14
CA ASN A 1 0.82 -27.06 -16.98
C ASN A 1 1.82 -25.93 -16.76
N ARG A 2 2.72 -25.65 -17.73
CA ARG A 2 3.76 -24.60 -17.62
C ARG A 2 3.22 -23.26 -18.15
N LEU A 3 2.61 -22.47 -17.26
CA LEU A 3 2.19 -21.09 -17.54
C LEU A 3 3.19 -20.04 -17.04
N ALA A 4 4.16 -20.45 -16.21
CA ALA A 4 5.26 -19.59 -15.75
C ALA A 4 6.02 -19.01 -16.97
N GLY A 5 6.11 -17.68 -17.03
CA GLY A 5 6.74 -16.95 -18.15
C GLY A 5 5.82 -16.66 -19.34
N LYS A 6 4.57 -17.14 -19.36
CA LYS A 6 3.59 -16.89 -20.44
C LYS A 6 2.44 -15.96 -20.04
N ILE A 7 2.16 -15.83 -18.74
CA ILE A 7 1.08 -15.00 -18.20
C ILE A 7 1.70 -13.90 -17.32
N LYS A 8 1.21 -12.67 -17.50
CA LYS A 8 1.51 -11.56 -16.60
C LYS A 8 0.56 -11.62 -15.40
N TYR A 9 1.13 -11.53 -14.21
CA TYR A 9 0.38 -11.58 -12.95
C TYR A 9 0.46 -10.22 -12.27
N VAL A 10 -0.69 -9.66 -11.94
CA VAL A 10 -0.81 -8.41 -11.18
C VAL A 10 -1.59 -8.73 -9.91
N GLY A 11 -1.02 -8.40 -8.76
CA GLY A 11 -1.64 -8.58 -7.46
C GLY A 11 -2.07 -7.25 -6.82
N PHE A 12 -2.56 -7.33 -5.59
CA PHE A 12 -3.03 -6.20 -4.80
C PHE A 12 -2.48 -6.35 -3.37
N ASP A 13 -2.20 -5.23 -2.71
CA ASP A 13 -1.53 -5.14 -1.39
C ASP A 13 -0.06 -5.61 -1.38
N SER A 14 0.53 -5.68 -0.18
CA SER A 14 1.97 -5.79 0.05
C SER A 14 2.40 -6.80 1.13
N SER A 15 1.67 -7.90 1.30
CA SER A 15 2.14 -8.97 2.20
C SER A 15 3.54 -9.47 1.80
N GLU A 16 4.33 -9.95 2.77
CA GLU A 16 5.71 -10.42 2.50
C GLU A 16 5.79 -11.42 1.34
N MET A 17 4.80 -12.31 1.21
CA MET A 17 4.73 -13.28 0.13
C MET A 17 4.54 -12.62 -1.24
N LEU A 18 3.72 -11.57 -1.33
CA LEU A 18 3.52 -10.79 -2.56
C LEU A 18 4.78 -10.02 -2.92
N VAL A 19 5.43 -9.41 -1.94
CA VAL A 19 6.68 -8.67 -2.14
C VAL A 19 7.80 -9.60 -2.64
N ARG A 20 7.94 -10.78 -2.04
CA ARG A 20 8.88 -11.82 -2.52
C ARG A 20 8.50 -12.28 -3.94
N GLY A 21 7.22 -12.53 -4.20
CA GLY A 21 6.75 -12.91 -5.54
C GLY A 21 7.06 -11.84 -6.61
N LEU A 22 6.99 -10.56 -6.25
CA LEU A 22 7.42 -9.45 -7.12
C LEU A 22 8.94 -9.50 -7.34
N LYS A 23 9.74 -9.59 -6.27
CA LYS A 23 11.22 -9.66 -6.32
C LYS A 23 11.72 -10.84 -7.15
N ASP A 24 11.06 -12.00 -7.05
CA ASP A 24 11.41 -13.24 -7.75
C ASP A 24 10.89 -13.26 -9.21
N GLY A 25 10.16 -12.21 -9.64
CA GLY A 25 9.62 -12.10 -11.00
C GLY A 25 8.43 -13.02 -11.29
N HIS A 26 7.83 -13.63 -10.24
CA HIS A 26 6.59 -14.40 -10.35
C HIS A 26 5.36 -13.49 -10.46
N ILE A 27 5.42 -12.31 -9.85
CA ILE A 27 4.44 -11.22 -9.94
C ILE A 27 5.09 -10.07 -10.73
N HIS A 28 4.33 -9.48 -11.65
CA HIS A 28 4.81 -8.43 -12.54
C HIS A 28 4.45 -7.02 -12.07
N GLY A 29 3.45 -6.92 -11.21
CA GLY A 29 3.14 -5.68 -10.49
C GLY A 29 2.18 -5.92 -9.33
N LEU A 30 2.18 -5.01 -8.38
CA LEU A 30 1.20 -4.96 -7.30
C LEU A 30 0.53 -3.59 -7.33
N VAL A 31 -0.78 -3.56 -7.09
CA VAL A 31 -1.49 -2.32 -6.78
C VAL A 31 -1.44 -2.13 -5.27
N LEU A 32 -0.82 -1.03 -4.85
CA LEU A 32 -0.59 -0.67 -3.46
C LEU A 32 -1.59 0.39 -3.01
N GLN A 33 -1.98 0.30 -1.74
CA GLN A 33 -2.74 1.31 -1.01
C GLN A 33 -1.84 2.01 0.03
N ASP A 34 -2.37 3.01 0.73
CA ASP A 34 -1.70 3.66 1.87
C ASP A 34 -2.48 3.45 3.19
N PRO A 35 -2.33 2.26 3.83
CA PRO A 35 -3.09 1.93 5.04
C PRO A 35 -2.76 2.84 6.23
N ILE A 36 -1.55 3.43 6.28
CA ILE A 36 -1.19 4.39 7.33
C ILE A 36 -1.98 5.69 7.16
N ASN A 37 -2.02 6.23 5.93
CA ASN A 37 -2.80 7.43 5.65
C ASN A 37 -4.30 7.19 5.82
N MET A 38 -4.82 6.02 5.43
CA MET A 38 -6.21 5.63 5.68
C MET A 38 -6.54 5.68 7.18
N GLY A 39 -5.70 5.10 8.04
CA GLY A 39 -5.89 5.14 9.50
C GLY A 39 -5.84 6.57 10.06
N TYR A 40 -4.86 7.36 9.62
CA TYR A 40 -4.70 8.75 10.04
C TYR A 40 -5.93 9.60 9.66
N LEU A 41 -6.35 9.54 8.39
CA LEU A 41 -7.50 10.28 7.90
C LEU A 41 -8.80 9.82 8.55
N GLY A 42 -8.95 8.51 8.81
CA GLY A 42 -10.12 7.97 9.51
C GLY A 42 -10.29 8.58 10.90
N VAL A 43 -9.24 8.52 11.73
CA VAL A 43 -9.30 9.08 13.10
C VAL A 43 -9.46 10.59 13.07
N LYS A 44 -8.70 11.30 12.22
CA LYS A 44 -8.78 12.75 12.07
C LYS A 44 -10.18 13.20 11.67
N THR A 45 -10.81 12.50 10.73
CA THR A 45 -12.17 12.80 10.25
C THR A 45 -13.20 12.60 11.35
N VAL A 46 -13.11 11.53 12.13
CA VAL A 46 -14.00 11.30 13.29
C VAL A 46 -13.87 12.44 14.30
N VAL A 47 -12.65 12.86 14.64
CA VAL A 47 -12.43 13.98 15.59
C VAL A 47 -13.03 15.29 15.07
N ALA A 48 -12.84 15.61 13.79
CA ALA A 48 -13.42 16.80 13.17
C ALA A 48 -14.96 16.78 13.23
N HIS A 49 -15.57 15.64 12.89
CA HIS A 49 -17.02 15.46 12.96
C HIS A 49 -17.55 15.67 14.39
N LEU A 50 -16.89 15.10 15.40
CA LEU A 50 -17.25 15.28 16.82
C LEU A 50 -17.12 16.74 17.31
N ARG A 51 -16.34 17.57 16.60
CA ARG A 51 -16.23 19.03 16.86
C ARG A 51 -17.28 19.85 16.10
N GLY A 52 -18.18 19.21 15.37
CA GLY A 52 -19.19 19.88 14.55
C GLY A 52 -18.65 20.43 13.23
N GLU A 53 -17.45 20.02 12.82
CA GLU A 53 -16.89 20.38 11.52
C GLU A 53 -17.58 19.57 10.41
N GLN A 54 -17.74 20.17 9.23
CA GLN A 54 -18.16 19.42 8.04
C GLN A 54 -17.02 18.54 7.56
N VAL A 55 -17.33 17.29 7.22
CA VAL A 55 -16.37 16.31 6.72
C VAL A 55 -16.87 15.72 5.40
N PRO A 56 -15.97 15.32 4.48
CA PRO A 56 -16.36 14.62 3.27
C PRO A 56 -17.00 13.26 3.58
N GLU A 57 -18.01 12.88 2.80
CA GLU A 57 -18.62 11.54 2.88
C GLU A 57 -17.67 10.45 2.35
N VAL A 58 -16.86 10.78 1.35
CA VAL A 58 -15.87 9.89 0.74
C VAL A 58 -14.53 10.60 0.65
N ILE A 59 -13.46 9.92 1.08
CA ILE A 59 -12.08 10.38 0.97
C ILE A 59 -11.30 9.34 0.15
N ASP A 60 -10.84 9.73 -1.04
CA ASP A 60 -9.94 8.91 -1.86
C ASP A 60 -8.52 9.01 -1.30
N THR A 61 -7.97 7.87 -0.87
CA THR A 61 -6.61 7.78 -0.32
C THR A 61 -5.55 7.47 -1.37
N GLY A 62 -5.96 7.30 -2.62
CA GLY A 62 -5.10 6.97 -3.75
C GLY A 62 -4.69 5.50 -3.78
N SER A 63 -4.03 5.14 -4.88
CA SER A 63 -3.37 3.86 -5.08
C SER A 63 -2.20 4.03 -6.03
N GLU A 64 -1.23 3.13 -5.96
CA GLU A 64 -0.01 3.18 -6.78
C GLU A 64 0.28 1.81 -7.37
N VAL A 65 0.87 1.77 -8.57
CA VAL A 65 1.34 0.52 -9.17
C VAL A 65 2.84 0.38 -8.96
N VAL A 66 3.24 -0.65 -8.25
CA VAL A 66 4.65 -1.02 -8.09
C VAL A 66 5.01 -2.16 -9.04
N THR A 67 6.18 -2.07 -9.64
CA THR A 67 6.80 -3.09 -10.48
C THR A 67 8.25 -3.29 -10.02
N LEU A 68 8.95 -4.28 -10.58
CA LEU A 68 10.38 -4.48 -10.35
C LEU A 68 11.22 -3.22 -10.67
N GLU A 69 10.76 -2.38 -11.60
CA GLU A 69 11.50 -1.22 -12.08
C GLU A 69 11.48 -0.06 -11.07
N ASN A 70 10.38 0.12 -10.34
CA ASN A 70 10.18 1.27 -9.44
C ASN A 70 10.10 0.89 -7.95
N MET A 71 10.16 -0.39 -7.59
CA MET A 71 9.97 -0.83 -6.19
C MET A 71 11.00 -0.29 -5.18
N ASN A 72 12.15 0.17 -5.68
CA ASN A 72 13.20 0.75 -4.85
C ASN A 72 13.10 2.28 -4.72
N ASP A 73 12.17 2.91 -5.44
CA ASP A 73 11.88 4.33 -5.27
C ASP A 73 11.37 4.58 -3.83
N PRO A 74 11.82 5.65 -3.15
CA PRO A 74 11.47 5.87 -1.75
C PRO A 74 9.96 5.82 -1.47
N LYS A 75 9.14 6.37 -2.37
CA LYS A 75 7.68 6.35 -2.26
C LYS A 75 7.14 4.92 -2.36
N MET A 76 7.52 4.16 -3.37
CA MET A 76 7.04 2.79 -3.59
C MET A 76 7.49 1.87 -2.46
N LYS A 77 8.76 2.00 -2.04
CA LYS A 77 9.30 1.22 -0.93
C LYS A 77 8.53 1.45 0.37
N ASN A 78 8.15 2.68 0.67
CA ASN A 78 7.36 2.99 1.86
C ASN A 78 5.94 2.40 1.82
N LEU A 79 5.32 2.29 0.65
CA LEU A 79 4.01 1.65 0.48
C LEU A 79 4.11 0.11 0.48
N LEU A 80 5.22 -0.41 -0.06
CA LEU A 80 5.47 -1.84 -0.19
C LEU A 80 5.92 -2.48 1.12
N GLU A 81 6.74 -1.78 1.90
CA GLU A 81 7.30 -2.23 3.17
C GLU A 81 7.19 -1.09 4.21
N PRO A 82 5.96 -0.70 4.62
CA PRO A 82 5.75 0.37 5.58
C PRO A 82 6.38 0.06 6.94
N ASP A 83 7.16 1.00 7.47
CA ASP A 83 7.77 0.87 8.79
C ASP A 83 6.76 1.19 9.90
N TYR A 84 6.01 0.18 10.32
CA TYR A 84 4.99 0.32 11.37
C TYR A 84 5.58 0.69 12.73
N ARG A 85 6.83 0.32 13.01
CA ARG A 85 7.53 0.62 14.27
C ARG A 85 7.55 2.11 14.59
N LYS A 86 7.73 2.94 13.56
CA LYS A 86 7.64 4.41 13.65
C LYS A 86 6.32 4.89 14.30
N TRP A 87 5.24 4.16 14.08
CA TRP A 87 3.90 4.51 14.56
C TRP A 87 3.49 3.76 15.83
N LEU A 88 4.11 2.61 16.11
CA LEU A 88 3.82 1.78 17.27
C LEU A 88 4.68 2.11 18.51
N GLY A 89 5.66 3.01 18.37
CA GLY A 89 6.54 3.39 19.49
C GLY A 89 7.59 2.32 19.83
N GLU A 90 7.84 1.40 18.91
CA GLU A 90 8.80 0.30 19.03
C GLU A 90 10.11 0.73 18.36
N ASN A 91 11.02 1.38 19.11
CA ASN A 91 12.38 1.72 18.60
C ASN A 91 13.36 0.57 18.82
#